data_AF-A0A3D3UNP8-F1
#
_entry.id   AF-A0A3D3UNP8-F1
#
_cell.length_a   1.000
_cell.length_b   1.000
_cell.length_c   1.000
_cell.angle_alpha   90.00
_cell.angle_beta   90.00
_cell.angle_gamma   90.00
#
_symmetry.space_group_name_H-M   'P 1'
#
loop_
_entity.id
_entity.type
_entity.pdbx_description
1 polymer ?
#
loop_
_entity_poly.entity_id
_entity_poly.type
_entity_poly.pdbx_seq_one_letter_code
_entity_poly.pdbx_strand_id
1 'polypeptide(L)'
;MSKEVKDKAVSFVLLIGYFLFLPFFSASAFGQCPEDLYYWVAGMGNWSMPDNWRHEEWDPDLQKCVPVPGVPGLEDTVYIENSGTVTISSVANAKGAYIQFSSNLGLVSGSLAITDRLHVDWGEFFEQSGGQTSARYEDVGHRGTGKFIQTGGKNLIQDCLFIGRGAGSNGTYELVGGELSAFEVEIGDEDDGTGRFIQTGGMNTVFGQGIPSGLSLARGVGAVGKYELINGTVVTDEIFMGRRGEGTFVQSGGKVTVNTLFVGPDPGSEGLWCNGDGTYELHGGTIDVGGWLCVGAKGMGSFVMDGGTINATDEDVELTVFRDTGSLTGPGTFNIEVIYKSEEIYGTYGDDSIDVIFGRYDLYKGGVYNVEQISPDELDDCAVGILLDSSAFDVTFDGEFSGEFAICIPYDEAEVAALNADETSLQVLHEIGPGTCEILEDVYVDTDENVVYGKAGSLSRFALFVEGVWSPDTLLAALRAY
;
A
#
# COMPACT_ATOMS: atom_id res chain seq x y z
N MET A 1 2.59 35.86 15.24
CA MET A 1 4.03 35.95 15.61
C MET A 1 4.83 36.29 14.37
N SER A 2 5.70 37.30 14.43
CA SER A 2 6.53 37.71 13.28
C SER A 2 7.57 36.65 12.95
N LYS A 3 8.02 36.61 11.69
CA LYS A 3 9.00 35.65 11.16
C LYS A 3 10.29 35.60 12.01
N GLU A 4 10.73 36.73 12.55
CA GLU A 4 11.85 36.83 13.50
C GLU A 4 11.64 36.08 14.83
N VAL A 5 10.40 35.93 15.32
CA VAL A 5 10.10 35.18 16.55
C VAL A 5 10.11 33.68 16.27
N LYS A 6 9.71 33.25 15.06
CA LYS A 6 9.83 31.84 14.64
C LYS A 6 11.30 31.44 14.43
N ASP A 7 12.11 32.28 13.78
CA ASP A 7 13.53 31.97 13.53
C ASP A 7 14.36 31.96 14.83
N LYS A 8 14.02 32.82 15.81
CA LYS A 8 14.62 32.76 17.15
C LYS A 8 14.15 31.56 17.97
N ALA A 9 12.90 31.12 17.82
CA ALA A 9 12.42 29.91 18.49
C ALA A 9 13.07 28.64 17.92
N VAL A 10 13.24 28.54 16.60
CA VAL A 10 13.95 27.42 15.95
C VAL A 10 15.44 27.41 16.35
N SER A 11 16.09 28.58 16.42
CA SER A 11 17.47 28.68 16.92
C SER A 11 17.59 28.34 18.41
N PHE A 12 16.57 28.63 19.23
CA PHE A 12 16.56 28.31 20.66
C PHE A 12 16.27 26.82 20.93
N VAL A 13 15.45 26.17 20.08
CA VAL A 13 15.20 24.72 20.12
C VAL A 13 16.43 23.94 19.65
N LEU A 14 17.14 24.41 18.61
CA LEU A 14 18.43 23.85 18.21
C LEU A 14 19.51 24.03 19.29
N LEU A 15 19.50 25.15 20.02
CA LEU A 15 20.43 25.37 21.13
C LEU A 15 20.13 24.49 22.35
N ILE A 16 18.86 24.17 22.61
CA ILE A 16 18.45 23.25 23.69
C ILE A 16 18.74 21.79 23.29
N GLY A 17 18.60 21.43 22.01
CA GLY A 17 19.07 20.15 21.47
C GLY A 17 20.59 19.98 21.62
N TYR A 18 21.35 21.07 21.50
CA TYR A 18 22.81 21.10 21.69
C TYR A 18 23.26 21.06 23.16
N PHE A 19 22.40 21.45 24.11
CA PHE A 19 22.73 21.51 25.54
C PHE A 19 22.16 20.35 26.40
N LEU A 20 21.33 19.48 25.82
CA LEU A 20 20.87 18.25 26.49
C LEU A 20 21.79 17.04 26.29
N PHE A 21 22.85 17.16 25.48
CA PHE A 21 24.00 16.25 25.47
C PHE A 21 25.21 16.92 26.16
N LEU A 22 25.02 17.34 27.40
CA LEU A 22 26.12 17.15 28.36
C LEU A 22 26.22 15.63 28.57
N PRO A 23 27.41 15.01 28.56
CA PRO A 23 27.51 13.67 29.11
C PRO A 23 26.93 13.78 30.52
N PHE A 24 25.85 13.03 30.78
CA PHE A 24 25.44 12.79 32.14
C PHE A 24 26.65 12.12 32.80
N PHE A 25 27.50 12.90 33.43
CA PHE A 25 28.29 12.43 34.55
C PHE A 25 27.25 12.09 35.61
N SER A 26 26.67 10.90 35.52
CA SER A 26 26.10 10.26 36.68
C SER A 26 27.23 10.27 37.71
N ALA A 27 26.98 10.94 38.84
CA ALA A 27 27.84 10.77 39.98
C ALA A 27 27.76 9.28 40.32
N SER A 28 28.79 8.52 39.93
CA SER A 28 28.85 7.09 40.18
C SER A 28 28.89 6.88 41.69
N ALA A 29 27.77 6.40 42.22
CA ALA A 29 27.81 5.67 43.47
C ALA A 29 28.65 4.42 43.18
N PHE A 30 29.89 4.40 43.66
CA PHE A 30 30.86 3.29 43.56
C PHE A 30 31.33 2.93 42.14
N GLY A 31 32.36 3.62 41.63
CA GLY A 31 33.39 3.02 40.77
C GLY A 31 32.98 2.23 39.50
N GLN A 32 31.76 2.41 38.98
CA GLN A 32 31.30 1.74 37.75
C GLN A 32 31.39 2.71 36.59
N CYS A 33 32.12 2.31 35.55
CA CYS A 33 32.17 3.01 34.26
C CYS A 33 30.93 2.67 33.44
N PRO A 34 30.60 3.45 32.40
CA PRO A 34 29.64 3.03 31.40
C PRO A 34 30.12 1.70 30.78
N GLU A 35 29.44 0.62 31.13
CA GLU A 35 29.67 -0.70 30.54
C GLU A 35 29.01 -0.74 29.15
N ASP A 36 29.57 -1.56 28.26
CA ASP A 36 29.00 -1.90 26.96
C ASP A 36 28.86 -0.75 25.94
N LEU A 37 29.53 0.40 26.12
CA LEU A 37 29.53 1.51 25.16
C LEU A 37 30.87 1.64 24.43
N TYR A 38 30.84 1.54 23.10
CA TYR A 38 32.03 1.60 22.25
C TYR A 38 31.91 2.73 21.23
N TYR A 39 32.99 3.49 21.07
CA TYR A 39 33.05 4.64 20.17
C TYR A 39 34.12 4.41 19.11
N TRP A 40 33.75 4.60 17.86
CA TRP A 40 34.70 4.58 16.76
C TRP A 40 35.59 5.84 16.82
N VAL A 41 36.90 5.64 16.78
CA VAL A 41 37.88 6.74 16.89
C VAL A 41 38.79 6.88 15.67
N ALA A 42 38.75 5.92 14.74
CA ALA A 42 39.58 5.99 13.54
C ALA A 42 38.96 6.87 12.45
N GLY A 43 39.80 7.42 11.57
CA GLY A 43 39.34 8.08 10.35
C GLY A 43 38.73 7.06 9.39
N MET A 44 39.55 6.20 8.79
CA MET A 44 39.08 5.02 8.06
C MET A 44 39.72 3.78 8.67
N GLY A 45 38.97 2.69 8.84
CA GLY A 45 39.50 1.50 9.50
C GLY A 45 38.59 0.28 9.42
N ASN A 46 39.12 -0.87 9.84
CA ASN A 46 38.38 -2.12 9.91
C ASN A 46 37.77 -2.32 11.30
N TRP A 47 36.50 -2.77 11.37
CA TRP A 47 35.77 -3.07 12.62
C TRP A 47 36.57 -3.97 13.56
N SER A 48 37.26 -4.99 13.02
CA SER A 48 37.96 -5.99 13.83
C SER A 48 39.26 -5.51 14.47
N MET A 49 39.67 -4.26 14.25
CA MET A 49 40.91 -3.71 14.83
C MET A 49 40.60 -3.02 16.17
N PRO A 50 41.12 -3.52 17.31
CA PRO A 50 40.81 -2.96 18.63
C PRO A 50 41.15 -1.47 18.76
N ASP A 51 42.24 -1.02 18.14
CA ASP A 51 42.71 0.37 18.21
C ASP A 51 41.78 1.38 17.50
N ASN A 52 40.85 0.90 16.67
CA ASN A 52 39.88 1.76 16.01
C ASN A 52 38.67 2.08 16.90
N TRP A 53 38.56 1.41 18.04
CA TRP A 53 37.48 1.54 19.00
C TRP A 53 38.01 2.05 20.34
N ARG A 54 37.15 2.73 21.08
CA ARG A 54 37.39 3.03 22.50
C ARG A 54 36.16 2.73 23.34
N HIS A 55 36.39 2.15 24.50
CA HIS A 55 35.42 2.04 25.59
C HIS A 55 36.10 2.44 26.91
N GLU A 56 35.32 2.56 27.98
CA GLU A 56 35.84 2.89 29.29
C GLU A 56 36.00 1.65 30.17
N GLU A 57 37.13 1.56 30.87
CA GLU A 57 37.36 0.58 31.93
C GLU A 57 37.75 1.30 33.23
N TRP A 58 37.38 0.72 34.37
CA TRP A 58 37.76 1.26 35.68
C TRP A 58 39.24 0.98 35.98
N ASP A 59 40.03 2.04 36.12
CA ASP A 59 41.42 1.94 36.60
C ASP A 59 41.44 2.03 38.14
N PRO A 60 41.78 0.94 38.86
CA PRO A 60 41.79 0.93 40.32
C PRO A 60 42.90 1.80 40.92
N ASP A 61 44.00 2.03 40.20
CA ASP A 61 45.13 2.85 40.65
C ASP A 61 44.82 4.34 40.51
N LEU A 62 44.14 4.71 39.43
CA LEU A 62 43.73 6.10 39.17
C LEU A 62 42.36 6.45 39.77
N GLN A 63 41.62 5.47 40.27
CA GLN A 63 40.25 5.60 40.78
C GLN A 63 39.32 6.36 39.82
N LYS A 64 39.45 6.09 38.53
CA LYS A 64 38.63 6.71 37.49
C LYS A 64 38.50 5.80 36.28
N CYS A 65 37.51 6.08 35.46
CA CYS A 65 37.36 5.47 34.15
C CYS A 65 38.46 5.99 33.21
N VAL A 66 39.09 5.06 32.47
CA VAL A 66 40.09 5.37 31.46
C VAL A 66 39.72 4.75 30.12
N PRO A 67 39.97 5.46 29.01
CA PRO A 67 39.65 4.95 27.69
C PRO A 67 40.68 3.89 27.26
N VAL A 68 40.20 2.72 26.87
CA VAL A 68 41.02 1.58 26.41
C VAL A 68 40.55 1.09 25.03
N PRO A 69 41.44 0.50 24.20
CA PRO A 69 41.06 -0.11 22.94
C PRO A 69 40.39 -1.47 23.14
N GLY A 70 39.41 -1.81 22.31
CA GLY A 70 38.68 -3.07 22.41
C GLY A 70 37.67 -3.24 21.28
N VAL A 71 37.48 -4.46 20.77
CA VAL A 71 36.50 -4.72 19.70
C VAL A 71 35.13 -5.01 20.33
N PRO A 72 34.04 -4.37 19.88
CA PRO A 72 32.70 -4.63 20.38
C PRO A 72 32.25 -6.09 20.18
N GLY A 73 31.53 -6.62 21.16
CA GLY A 73 30.85 -7.91 21.18
C GLY A 73 29.33 -7.78 21.15
N LEU A 74 28.62 -8.90 21.36
CA LEU A 74 27.17 -9.02 21.11
C LEU A 74 26.27 -8.23 22.07
N GLU A 75 26.77 -7.82 23.22
CA GLU A 75 26.03 -7.03 24.21
C GLU A 75 26.34 -5.52 24.10
N ASP A 76 27.34 -5.17 23.28
CA ASP A 76 27.89 -3.82 23.20
C ASP A 76 27.08 -2.93 22.25
N THR A 77 26.86 -1.69 22.66
CA THR A 77 26.31 -0.64 21.81
C THR A 77 27.44 0.20 21.23
N VAL A 78 27.47 0.32 19.91
CA VAL A 78 28.50 1.07 19.20
C VAL A 78 28.00 2.42 18.68
N TYR A 79 28.88 3.40 18.69
CA TYR A 79 28.67 4.74 18.12
C TYR A 79 29.76 5.05 17.12
N ILE A 80 29.36 5.42 15.92
CA ILE A 80 30.24 5.90 14.85
C ILE A 80 29.83 7.34 14.58
N GLU A 81 30.49 8.26 15.28
CA GLU A 81 30.09 9.67 15.39
C GLU A 81 31.23 10.67 15.12
N ASN A 82 32.35 10.20 14.57
CA ASN A 82 33.57 10.99 14.38
C ASN A 82 33.83 11.36 12.90
N SER A 83 32.81 11.27 12.04
CA SER A 83 32.90 11.41 10.58
C SER A 83 33.84 10.39 9.92
N GLY A 84 34.10 9.27 10.60
CA GLY A 84 34.95 8.20 10.12
C GLY A 84 34.22 7.23 9.20
N THR A 85 34.98 6.35 8.54
CA THR A 85 34.48 5.26 7.70
C THR A 85 34.90 3.92 8.30
N VAL A 86 33.92 3.14 8.74
CA VAL A 86 34.12 1.78 9.22
C VAL A 86 33.97 0.82 8.06
N THR A 87 34.91 -0.10 7.91
CA THR A 87 34.84 -1.17 6.93
C THR A 87 34.68 -2.52 7.63
N ILE A 88 33.80 -3.34 7.10
CA ILE A 88 33.61 -4.72 7.54
C ILE A 88 33.99 -5.63 6.38
N SER A 89 34.91 -6.56 6.66
CA SER A 89 35.39 -7.55 5.69
C SER A 89 35.33 -8.99 6.24
N SER A 90 34.97 -9.15 7.52
CA SER A 90 35.00 -10.40 8.30
C SER A 90 33.71 -10.54 9.12
N VAL A 91 33.78 -10.64 10.44
CA VAL A 91 32.60 -10.70 11.32
C VAL A 91 32.65 -9.50 12.26
N ALA A 92 31.56 -8.76 12.31
CA ALA A 92 31.29 -7.66 13.21
C ALA A 92 30.00 -7.95 13.97
N ASN A 93 30.00 -7.76 15.28
CA ASN A 93 28.84 -7.98 16.13
C ASN A 93 28.66 -6.79 17.08
N ALA A 94 27.42 -6.44 17.34
CA ALA A 94 27.03 -5.50 18.37
C ALA A 94 25.60 -5.79 18.83
N LYS A 95 25.20 -5.29 19.98
CA LYS A 95 23.81 -5.22 20.38
C LYS A 95 23.06 -4.15 19.58
N GLY A 96 23.60 -2.94 19.58
CA GLY A 96 23.06 -1.81 18.84
C GLY A 96 24.18 -1.05 18.13
N ALA A 97 23.86 -0.39 17.03
CA ALA A 97 24.81 0.44 16.30
C ALA A 97 24.18 1.76 15.89
N TYR A 98 24.88 2.87 16.17
CA TYR A 98 24.48 4.21 15.79
C TYR A 98 25.50 4.81 14.82
N ILE A 99 25.08 5.06 13.58
CA ILE A 99 25.88 5.72 12.55
C ILE A 99 25.39 7.17 12.44
N GLN A 100 26.25 8.14 12.74
CA GLN A 100 25.89 9.55 12.93
C GLN A 100 27.01 10.52 12.50
N PHE A 101 26.69 11.80 12.33
CA PHE A 101 27.66 12.93 12.20
C PHE A 101 28.72 12.80 11.10
N SER A 102 28.30 12.74 9.86
CA SER A 102 29.10 12.56 8.63
C SER A 102 29.91 11.25 8.58
N SER A 103 29.51 10.23 9.34
CA SER A 103 30.17 8.92 9.40
C SER A 103 29.56 7.91 8.45
N ASN A 104 30.41 7.02 7.93
CA ASN A 104 30.00 5.98 6.98
C ASN A 104 30.29 4.60 7.55
N LEU A 105 29.39 3.67 7.24
CA LEU A 105 29.65 2.23 7.39
C LEU A 105 29.69 1.63 5.99
N GLY A 106 30.73 0.86 5.71
CA GLY A 106 30.92 0.16 4.44
C GLY A 106 30.99 -1.35 4.68
N LEU A 107 30.06 -2.10 4.10
CA LEU A 107 30.10 -3.56 4.09
C LEU A 107 30.36 -4.05 2.66
N VAL A 108 31.59 -4.48 2.41
CA VAL A 108 32.02 -5.01 1.10
C VAL A 108 31.98 -6.54 1.09
N SER A 109 32.32 -7.16 2.23
CA SER A 109 32.28 -8.60 2.43
C SER A 109 32.13 -8.94 3.92
N GLY A 110 31.76 -10.17 4.25
CA GLY A 110 31.63 -10.60 5.65
C GLY A 110 30.21 -10.43 6.21
N SER A 111 30.10 -10.30 7.53
CA SER A 111 28.83 -10.27 8.27
C SER A 111 28.83 -9.19 9.35
N LEU A 112 27.79 -8.36 9.35
CA LEU A 112 27.43 -7.46 10.45
C LEU A 112 26.18 -8.02 11.13
N ALA A 113 26.28 -8.43 12.39
CA ALA A 113 25.14 -8.89 13.17
C ALA A 113 24.87 -7.93 14.33
N ILE A 114 23.73 -7.25 14.26
CA ILE A 114 23.19 -6.37 15.28
C ILE A 114 22.04 -7.12 15.97
N THR A 115 22.14 -7.40 17.27
CA THR A 115 21.13 -8.25 17.93
C THR A 115 19.85 -7.50 18.30
N ASP A 116 19.90 -6.17 18.34
CA ASP A 116 18.76 -5.30 18.62
C ASP A 116 18.52 -4.32 17.46
N ARG A 117 19.16 -3.15 17.46
CA ARG A 117 18.82 -2.09 16.50
C ARG A 117 20.02 -1.45 15.82
N LEU A 118 19.94 -1.34 14.49
CA LEU A 118 20.84 -0.56 13.66
C LEU A 118 20.20 0.78 13.33
N HIS A 119 20.88 1.88 13.63
CA HIS A 119 20.46 3.24 13.34
C HIS A 119 21.37 3.88 12.29
N VAL A 120 20.78 4.33 11.18
CA VAL A 120 21.43 5.10 10.12
C VAL A 120 20.78 6.49 10.08
N ASP A 121 21.29 7.43 10.86
CA ASP A 121 20.62 8.70 11.19
C ASP A 121 21.55 9.91 10.99
N TRP A 122 20.99 11.13 11.04
CA TRP A 122 21.69 12.44 11.07
C TRP A 122 22.45 12.88 9.81
N GLY A 123 22.02 12.44 8.63
CA GLY A 123 22.58 12.85 7.33
C GLY A 123 23.49 11.81 6.69
N GLU A 124 23.55 10.63 7.29
CA GLU A 124 24.55 9.61 6.99
C GLU A 124 24.15 8.61 5.93
N PHE A 125 25.16 7.96 5.35
CA PHE A 125 24.95 6.81 4.49
C PHE A 125 25.66 5.54 4.99
N PHE A 126 24.91 4.44 5.01
CA PHE A 126 25.46 3.09 5.05
C PHE A 126 25.46 2.53 3.62
N GLU A 127 26.64 2.20 3.09
CA GLU A 127 26.79 1.48 1.84
C GLU A 127 27.08 -0.01 2.07
N GLN A 128 26.17 -0.87 1.59
CA GLN A 128 26.34 -2.32 1.52
C GLN A 128 26.53 -2.74 0.06
N SER A 129 27.75 -3.17 -0.29
CA SER A 129 28.08 -3.70 -1.63
C SER A 129 28.22 -5.22 -1.67
N GLY A 130 28.27 -5.87 -0.51
CA GLY A 130 28.31 -7.32 -0.38
C GLY A 130 28.08 -7.77 1.06
N GLY A 131 28.41 -9.03 1.36
CA GLY A 131 28.26 -9.58 2.71
C GLY A 131 26.80 -9.70 3.18
N GLN A 132 26.62 -9.86 4.49
CA GLN A 132 25.33 -9.96 5.15
C GLN A 132 25.24 -8.96 6.30
N THR A 133 24.17 -8.17 6.33
CA THR A 133 23.74 -7.41 7.51
C THR A 133 22.56 -8.14 8.12
N SER A 134 22.51 -8.27 9.45
CA SER A 134 21.32 -8.72 10.15
C SER A 134 21.07 -7.84 11.36
N ALA A 135 19.82 -7.42 11.54
CA ALA A 135 19.35 -6.66 12.68
C ALA A 135 17.98 -7.16 13.13
N ARG A 136 17.60 -6.96 14.39
CA ARG A 136 16.19 -7.13 14.75
C ARG A 136 15.36 -5.99 14.17
N TYR A 137 15.81 -4.76 14.40
CA TYR A 137 15.23 -3.55 13.80
C TYR A 137 16.31 -2.76 13.04
N GLU A 138 15.93 -2.11 11.95
CA GLU A 138 16.77 -1.15 11.24
C GLU A 138 16.01 0.16 11.09
N ASP A 139 16.59 1.25 11.59
CA ASP A 139 16.06 2.60 11.47
C ASP A 139 16.90 3.38 10.47
N VAL A 140 16.28 3.89 9.40
CA VAL A 140 16.91 4.79 8.43
C VAL A 140 16.27 6.17 8.55
N GLY A 141 17.03 7.12 9.08
CA GLY A 141 16.63 8.52 9.21
C GLY A 141 15.62 8.79 10.34
N HIS A 142 15.49 7.93 11.34
CA HIS A 142 14.56 8.10 12.46
C HIS A 142 14.78 9.39 13.25
N ARG A 143 16.04 9.81 13.49
CA ARG A 143 16.34 11.03 14.26
C ARG A 143 16.76 12.23 13.41
N GLY A 144 16.44 12.26 12.13
CA GLY A 144 16.85 13.35 11.24
C GLY A 144 16.83 12.87 9.81
N THR A 145 17.93 13.01 9.07
CA THR A 145 18.06 12.41 7.74
C THR A 145 18.84 11.10 7.82
N GLY A 146 18.63 10.15 6.92
CA GLY A 146 19.44 8.92 6.87
C GLY A 146 19.33 8.24 5.53
N LYS A 147 20.40 7.57 5.10
CA LYS A 147 20.46 6.90 3.81
C LYS A 147 21.06 5.50 3.91
N PHE A 148 20.39 4.49 3.37
CA PHE A 148 20.97 3.17 3.20
C PHE A 148 21.06 2.85 1.71
N ILE A 149 22.23 2.40 1.24
CA ILE A 149 22.45 2.05 -0.17
C ILE A 149 22.89 0.59 -0.24
N GLN A 150 22.03 -0.27 -0.78
CA GLN A 150 22.34 -1.68 -1.03
C GLN A 150 22.62 -1.91 -2.51
N THR A 151 23.88 -2.14 -2.87
CA THR A 151 24.29 -2.51 -4.24
C THR A 151 24.53 -4.01 -4.40
N GLY A 152 24.60 -4.76 -3.31
CA GLY A 152 24.74 -6.21 -3.29
C GLY A 152 24.59 -6.80 -1.88
N GLY A 153 24.87 -8.09 -1.72
CA GLY A 153 24.77 -8.77 -0.41
C GLY A 153 23.33 -9.03 0.05
N LYS A 154 23.19 -9.39 1.33
CA LYS A 154 21.89 -9.63 2.00
C LYS A 154 21.69 -8.66 3.16
N ASN A 155 20.54 -8.03 3.26
CA ASN A 155 20.10 -7.31 4.46
C ASN A 155 18.92 -8.07 5.08
N LEU A 156 19.10 -8.59 6.31
CA LEU A 156 18.17 -9.49 6.97
C LEU A 156 17.63 -8.85 8.25
N ILE A 157 16.46 -8.23 8.16
CA ILE A 157 15.76 -7.61 9.27
C ILE A 157 14.76 -8.63 9.84
N GLN A 158 14.88 -8.95 11.12
CA GLN A 158 14.04 -9.99 11.73
C GLN A 158 12.62 -9.49 12.03
N ASP A 159 12.50 -8.19 12.31
CA ASP A 159 11.27 -7.53 12.74
C ASP A 159 10.94 -6.45 11.70
N CYS A 160 11.19 -5.17 11.99
CA CYS A 160 10.81 -4.08 11.09
C CYS A 160 11.99 -3.23 10.60
N LEU A 161 12.00 -2.94 9.30
CA LEU A 161 12.79 -1.88 8.68
C LEU A 161 11.94 -0.61 8.65
N PHE A 162 12.35 0.39 9.43
CA PHE A 162 11.72 1.71 9.47
C PHE A 162 12.50 2.71 8.62
N ILE A 163 11.81 3.41 7.72
CA ILE A 163 12.40 4.44 6.87
C ILE A 163 11.63 5.73 7.10
N GLY A 164 12.27 6.71 7.75
CA GLY A 164 11.62 7.97 8.09
C GLY A 164 10.53 7.79 9.16
N ARG A 165 10.93 7.35 10.35
CA ARG A 165 10.03 7.13 11.48
C ARG A 165 9.96 8.36 12.40
N GLY A 166 8.78 8.96 12.52
CA GLY A 166 8.47 10.01 13.48
C GLY A 166 8.71 11.44 13.00
N ALA A 167 8.23 12.42 13.76
CA ALA A 167 8.21 13.81 13.34
C ALA A 167 9.61 14.37 13.02
N GLY A 168 9.76 14.94 11.81
CA GLY A 168 11.02 15.53 11.35
C GLY A 168 12.07 14.51 10.87
N SER A 169 11.71 13.22 10.83
CA SER A 169 12.51 12.17 10.23
C SER A 169 12.40 12.19 8.70
N ASN A 170 13.51 11.85 8.03
CA ASN A 170 13.60 11.75 6.58
C ASN A 170 14.58 10.63 6.19
N GLY A 171 14.05 9.44 5.97
CA GLY A 171 14.82 8.25 5.60
C GLY A 171 14.82 8.00 4.10
N THR A 172 15.93 7.49 3.56
CA THR A 172 15.99 6.97 2.18
C THR A 172 16.69 5.62 2.13
N TYR A 173 16.03 4.60 1.59
CA TYR A 173 16.63 3.30 1.28
C TYR A 173 16.74 3.12 -0.24
N GLU A 174 17.93 2.78 -0.75
CA GLU A 174 18.19 2.52 -2.17
C GLU A 174 18.61 1.06 -2.36
N LEU A 175 17.69 0.23 -2.87
CA LEU A 175 17.96 -1.15 -3.29
C LEU A 175 18.34 -1.17 -4.77
N VAL A 176 19.65 -1.11 -5.03
CA VAL A 176 20.23 -1.17 -6.37
C VAL A 176 20.44 -2.61 -6.83
N GLY A 177 20.81 -3.50 -5.90
CA GLY A 177 21.03 -4.93 -6.13
C GLY A 177 21.15 -5.70 -4.80
N GLY A 178 21.23 -7.02 -4.87
CA GLY A 178 21.24 -7.88 -3.68
C GLY A 178 19.85 -8.32 -3.24
N GLU A 179 19.74 -8.75 -1.98
CA GLU A 179 18.52 -9.23 -1.35
C GLU A 179 18.23 -8.45 -0.06
N LEU A 180 17.05 -7.84 0.03
CA LEU A 180 16.48 -7.30 1.25
C LEU A 180 15.39 -8.28 1.73
N SER A 181 15.45 -8.66 3.01
CA SER A 181 14.49 -9.57 3.64
C SER A 181 14.09 -8.96 4.98
N ALA A 182 12.81 -8.65 5.16
CA ALA A 182 12.27 -8.11 6.40
C ALA A 182 10.95 -8.80 6.78
N PHE A 183 10.59 -8.81 8.06
CA PHE A 183 9.21 -9.16 8.44
C PHE A 183 8.27 -8.00 8.09
N GLU A 184 8.66 -6.77 8.42
CA GLU A 184 7.92 -5.55 8.03
C GLU A 184 8.85 -4.52 7.40
N VAL A 185 8.30 -3.73 6.48
CA VAL A 185 8.94 -2.52 5.95
C VAL A 185 7.95 -1.37 6.07
N GLU A 186 8.29 -0.36 6.85
CA GLU A 186 7.45 0.82 7.06
C GLU A 186 8.14 2.08 6.54
N ILE A 187 7.48 2.74 5.60
CA ILE A 187 8.00 3.92 4.89
C ILE A 187 7.12 5.10 5.27
N GLY A 188 7.65 6.04 6.05
CA GLY A 188 6.83 7.06 6.69
C GLY A 188 5.91 6.42 7.74
N ASP A 189 6.49 5.99 8.86
CA ASP A 189 5.76 5.24 9.88
C ASP A 189 4.93 6.16 10.80
N GLU A 190 5.55 6.75 11.83
CA GLU A 190 4.85 7.55 12.85
C GLU A 190 4.44 8.95 12.34
N ASP A 191 3.66 9.68 13.13
CA ASP A 191 3.12 11.00 12.76
C ASP A 191 4.22 11.96 12.24
N ASP A 192 3.94 12.61 11.10
CA ASP A 192 4.84 13.50 10.36
C ASP A 192 6.20 12.89 9.93
N GLY A 193 6.31 11.54 9.87
CA GLY A 193 7.49 10.85 9.35
C GLY A 193 7.55 10.82 7.83
N THR A 194 8.73 11.04 7.23
CA THR A 194 8.91 11.02 5.77
C THR A 194 9.87 9.92 5.35
N GLY A 195 9.40 8.91 4.62
CA GLY A 195 10.22 7.81 4.13
C GLY A 195 10.25 7.72 2.61
N ARG A 196 11.39 7.29 2.06
CA ARG A 196 11.53 6.96 0.63
C ARG A 196 12.28 5.66 0.41
N PHE A 197 11.70 4.74 -0.36
CA PHE A 197 12.34 3.52 -0.83
C PHE A 197 12.49 3.57 -2.35
N ILE A 198 13.69 3.31 -2.87
CA ILE A 198 13.97 3.30 -4.31
C ILE A 198 14.54 1.94 -4.67
N GLN A 199 13.88 1.20 -5.56
CA GLN A 199 14.36 -0.07 -6.07
C GLN A 199 14.68 0.05 -7.56
N THR A 200 15.96 -0.10 -7.91
CA THR A 200 16.42 -0.16 -9.31
C THR A 200 16.88 -1.56 -9.73
N GLY A 201 16.87 -2.52 -8.80
CA GLY A 201 17.23 -3.91 -9.03
C GLY A 201 17.07 -4.75 -7.76
N GLY A 202 17.67 -5.94 -7.73
CA GLY A 202 17.63 -6.82 -6.56
C GLY A 202 16.25 -7.40 -6.25
N MET A 203 16.17 -8.07 -5.09
CA MET A 203 14.96 -8.70 -4.56
C MET A 203 14.63 -8.10 -3.20
N ASN A 204 13.41 -7.60 -3.03
CA ASN A 204 12.85 -7.18 -1.75
C ASN A 204 11.77 -8.18 -1.34
N THR A 205 11.99 -8.89 -0.24
CA THR A 205 11.04 -9.87 0.29
C THR A 205 10.56 -9.45 1.68
N VAL A 206 9.25 -9.26 1.82
CA VAL A 206 8.62 -8.83 3.09
C VAL A 206 7.54 -9.83 3.50
N PHE A 207 7.80 -10.58 4.58
CA PHE A 207 7.04 -11.78 4.97
C PHE A 207 5.95 -11.56 6.03
N GLY A 208 5.76 -10.31 6.46
CA GLY A 208 4.79 -9.97 7.50
C GLY A 208 3.38 -10.31 7.07
N GLN A 209 2.64 -11.00 7.93
CA GLN A 209 1.28 -11.48 7.70
C GLN A 209 0.38 -10.97 8.84
N GLY A 210 -0.69 -10.27 8.50
CA GLY A 210 -1.75 -9.87 9.44
C GLY A 210 -1.79 -8.37 9.71
N ILE A 211 -2.98 -7.79 9.71
CA ILE A 211 -3.15 -6.33 9.67
C ILE A 211 -2.74 -5.66 11.01
N PRO A 212 -1.81 -4.67 11.03
CA PRO A 212 -0.96 -4.19 9.94
C PRO A 212 0.42 -4.87 9.94
N SER A 213 0.74 -5.68 8.94
CA SER A 213 2.07 -6.28 8.72
C SER A 213 2.41 -6.19 7.22
N GLY A 214 3.67 -6.43 6.84
CA GLY A 214 4.09 -6.39 5.44
C GLY A 214 4.73 -5.05 5.04
N LEU A 215 4.48 -4.60 3.80
CA LEU A 215 4.99 -3.34 3.27
C LEU A 215 3.96 -2.22 3.46
N SER A 216 4.23 -1.29 4.38
CA SER A 216 3.33 -0.18 4.68
C SER A 216 3.93 1.18 4.31
N LEU A 217 3.14 2.02 3.64
CA LEU A 217 3.48 3.37 3.26
C LEU A 217 2.53 4.35 3.97
N ALA A 218 3.09 5.26 4.76
CA ALA A 218 2.36 6.30 5.50
C ALA A 218 1.37 5.75 6.55
N ARG A 219 1.91 5.09 7.58
CA ARG A 219 1.10 4.49 8.66
C ARG A 219 0.49 5.54 9.62
N GLY A 220 1.21 6.64 9.85
CA GLY A 220 0.92 7.69 10.82
C GLY A 220 0.26 8.93 10.20
N VAL A 221 -0.28 9.80 11.06
CA VAL A 221 -0.98 11.02 10.61
C VAL A 221 0.04 12.00 10.04
N GLY A 222 -0.23 12.51 8.82
CA GLY A 222 0.69 13.43 8.14
C GLY A 222 2.02 12.79 7.71
N ALA A 223 2.19 11.48 7.93
CA ALA A 223 3.33 10.75 7.41
C ALA A 223 3.28 10.71 5.87
N VAL A 224 4.44 10.71 5.24
CA VAL A 224 4.59 10.59 3.79
C VAL A 224 5.49 9.40 3.50
N GLY A 225 4.93 8.39 2.86
CA GLY A 225 5.62 7.16 2.52
C GLY A 225 5.68 6.98 1.02
N LYS A 226 6.89 6.90 0.43
CA LYS A 226 7.03 6.72 -1.01
C LYS A 226 7.89 5.51 -1.38
N TYR A 227 7.37 4.65 -2.25
CA TYR A 227 8.11 3.55 -2.87
C TYR A 227 8.23 3.77 -4.38
N GLU A 228 9.43 3.68 -4.93
CA GLU A 228 9.71 3.80 -6.37
C GLU A 228 10.33 2.49 -6.88
N LEU A 229 9.58 1.67 -7.61
CA LEU A 229 10.05 0.45 -8.27
C LEU A 229 10.36 0.74 -9.74
N ILE A 230 11.64 0.92 -10.05
CA ILE A 230 12.12 1.10 -11.43
C ILE A 230 12.39 -0.27 -12.08
N ASN A 231 13.00 -1.20 -11.34
CA ASN A 231 13.26 -2.57 -11.77
C ASN A 231 13.56 -3.47 -10.55
N GLY A 232 13.62 -4.80 -10.75
CA GLY A 232 13.83 -5.77 -9.69
C GLY A 232 12.56 -6.55 -9.36
N THR A 233 12.55 -7.18 -8.19
CA THR A 233 11.40 -7.96 -7.73
C THR A 233 11.02 -7.56 -6.30
N VAL A 234 9.73 -7.35 -6.10
CA VAL A 234 9.10 -7.22 -4.78
C VAL A 234 8.24 -8.45 -4.56
N VAL A 235 8.46 -9.16 -3.46
CA VAL A 235 7.60 -10.27 -3.02
C VAL A 235 7.13 -9.96 -1.62
N THR A 236 5.83 -9.83 -1.43
CA THR A 236 5.29 -9.55 -0.11
C THR A 236 3.89 -10.12 0.02
N ASP A 237 3.46 -10.38 1.23
CA ASP A 237 2.09 -10.83 1.44
C ASP A 237 1.12 -9.65 1.39
N GLU A 238 1.48 -8.50 1.94
CA GLU A 238 0.60 -7.34 2.01
C GLU A 238 1.33 -6.05 1.64
N ILE A 239 0.69 -5.22 0.82
CA ILE A 239 1.10 -3.83 0.58
C ILE A 239 -0.05 -2.92 1.00
N PHE A 240 0.23 -1.98 1.89
CA PHE A 240 -0.70 -0.94 2.32
C PHE A 240 -0.19 0.44 1.95
N MET A 241 -1.01 1.24 1.28
CA MET A 241 -0.70 2.63 0.98
C MET A 241 -1.72 3.56 1.60
N GLY A 242 -1.23 4.53 2.38
CA GLY A 242 -2.06 5.64 2.85
C GLY A 242 -3.02 5.24 3.94
N ARG A 243 -2.51 4.73 5.08
CA ARG A 243 -3.38 4.33 6.19
C ARG A 243 -3.93 5.54 6.95
N ARG A 244 -3.03 6.46 7.34
CA ARG A 244 -3.35 7.71 8.05
C ARG A 244 -2.60 8.93 7.49
N GLY A 245 -1.67 8.70 6.56
CA GLY A 245 -0.93 9.73 5.83
C GLY A 245 -1.00 9.50 4.32
N GLU A 246 -0.05 10.09 3.59
CA GLU A 246 0.04 10.01 2.12
C GLU A 246 1.02 8.90 1.72
N GLY A 247 0.49 7.77 1.26
CA GLY A 247 1.28 6.62 0.80
C GLY A 247 1.27 6.51 -0.72
N THR A 248 2.44 6.50 -1.36
CA THR A 248 2.55 6.42 -2.83
C THR A 248 3.50 5.31 -3.27
N PHE A 249 3.00 4.38 -4.09
CA PHE A 249 3.83 3.39 -4.78
C PHE A 249 3.88 3.70 -6.28
N VAL A 250 5.07 3.94 -6.82
CA VAL A 250 5.29 4.21 -8.24
C VAL A 250 6.05 3.04 -8.86
N GLN A 251 5.42 2.32 -9.79
CA GLN A 251 6.01 1.21 -10.52
C GLN A 251 6.25 1.60 -11.98
N SER A 252 7.52 1.76 -12.38
CA SER A 252 7.91 1.98 -13.78
C SER A 252 8.40 0.71 -14.49
N GLY A 253 8.64 -0.36 -13.75
CA GLY A 253 9.13 -1.64 -14.27
C GLY A 253 9.18 -2.71 -13.19
N GLY A 254 9.96 -3.78 -13.42
CA GLY A 254 10.10 -4.88 -12.46
C GLY A 254 8.82 -5.71 -12.28
N LYS A 255 8.83 -6.55 -11.25
CA LYS A 255 7.73 -7.45 -10.89
C LYS A 255 7.36 -7.29 -9.42
N VAL A 256 6.07 -7.07 -9.15
CA VAL A 256 5.47 -7.17 -7.82
C VAL A 256 4.70 -8.48 -7.76
N THR A 257 4.97 -9.31 -6.75
CA THR A 257 4.14 -10.45 -6.39
C THR A 257 3.60 -10.20 -5.00
N VAL A 258 2.29 -10.10 -4.90
CA VAL A 258 1.60 -9.70 -3.68
C VAL A 258 0.39 -10.57 -3.42
N ASN A 259 0.12 -10.97 -2.18
CA ASN A 259 -1.15 -11.62 -1.88
C ASN A 259 -2.27 -10.57 -1.81
N THR A 260 -2.08 -9.51 -1.02
CA THR A 260 -3.07 -8.46 -0.84
C THR A 260 -2.48 -7.06 -1.05
N LEU A 261 -3.13 -6.25 -1.89
CA LEU A 261 -2.71 -4.87 -2.19
C LEU A 261 -3.86 -3.91 -1.90
N PHE A 262 -3.68 -3.03 -0.92
CA PHE A 262 -4.64 -2.00 -0.53
C PHE A 262 -4.13 -0.61 -0.92
N VAL A 263 -4.85 0.04 -1.83
CA VAL A 263 -4.67 1.44 -2.21
C VAL A 263 -5.67 2.28 -1.43
N GLY A 264 -5.19 2.94 -0.38
CA GLY A 264 -6.02 3.56 0.65
C GLY A 264 -6.14 2.63 1.87
N PRO A 265 -6.81 3.08 2.93
CA PRO A 265 -6.89 2.34 4.18
C PRO A 265 -7.81 1.11 4.10
N ASP A 266 -7.46 0.07 4.86
CA ASP A 266 -8.06 -1.26 4.83
C ASP A 266 -9.41 -1.40 5.57
N PRO A 267 -10.35 -2.23 5.07
CA PRO A 267 -11.63 -2.55 5.70
C PRO A 267 -11.55 -3.27 7.06
N GLY A 268 -10.46 -3.97 7.40
CA GLY A 268 -10.25 -4.65 8.69
C GLY A 268 -9.88 -3.73 9.87
N SER A 269 -9.63 -2.45 9.60
CA SER A 269 -9.34 -1.46 10.64
C SER A 269 -10.61 -1.06 11.40
N GLU A 270 -11.00 -1.81 12.44
CA GLU A 270 -12.03 -1.37 13.38
C GLU A 270 -11.49 -0.24 14.26
N GLY A 271 -11.94 1.00 14.02
CA GLY A 271 -11.73 2.15 14.91
C GLY A 271 -11.19 3.42 14.24
N LEU A 272 -12.13 4.36 14.03
CA LEU A 272 -12.02 5.82 13.85
C LEU A 272 -10.71 6.39 13.21
N TRP A 273 -10.89 6.95 12.00
CA TRP A 273 -9.99 7.86 11.24
C TRP A 273 -8.95 7.20 10.32
N CYS A 274 -9.42 6.32 9.44
CA CYS A 274 -8.76 5.93 8.20
C CYS A 274 -8.93 7.03 7.14
N ASN A 275 -8.30 8.20 7.36
CA ASN A 275 -8.35 9.34 6.43
C ASN A 275 -7.07 9.47 5.58
N GLY A 276 -6.25 8.41 5.53
CA GLY A 276 -5.05 8.41 4.69
C GLY A 276 -5.40 8.27 3.21
N ASP A 277 -4.53 8.82 2.38
CA ASP A 277 -4.65 8.79 0.94
C ASP A 277 -3.60 7.83 0.39
N GLY A 278 -4.04 6.74 -0.25
CA GLY A 278 -3.18 5.79 -0.92
C GLY A 278 -3.16 6.03 -2.41
N THR A 279 -1.98 6.01 -3.02
CA THR A 279 -1.83 6.12 -4.48
C THR A 279 -0.91 5.03 -5.01
N TYR A 280 -1.36 4.33 -6.05
CA TYR A 280 -0.53 3.43 -6.85
C TYR A 280 -0.43 3.96 -8.27
N GLU A 281 0.77 4.18 -8.78
CA GLU A 281 1.04 4.60 -10.16
C GLU A 281 1.77 3.47 -10.91
N LEU A 282 1.08 2.79 -11.82
CA LEU A 282 1.64 1.72 -12.65
C LEU A 282 1.94 2.26 -14.07
N HIS A 283 3.22 2.52 -14.33
CA HIS A 283 3.73 2.96 -15.63
C HIS A 283 4.33 1.82 -16.47
N GLY A 284 4.63 0.68 -15.85
CA GLY A 284 5.23 -0.47 -16.52
C GLY A 284 5.52 -1.62 -15.56
N GLY A 285 5.91 -2.78 -16.10
CA GLY A 285 6.14 -3.98 -15.29
C GLY A 285 4.88 -4.81 -15.08
N THR A 286 4.94 -5.73 -14.11
CA THR A 286 3.82 -6.65 -13.80
C THR A 286 3.49 -6.66 -12.31
N ILE A 287 2.21 -6.74 -11.98
CA ILE A 287 1.71 -7.05 -10.64
C ILE A 287 1.01 -8.40 -10.72
N ASP A 288 1.48 -9.39 -9.97
CA ASP A 288 0.81 -10.67 -9.79
C ASP A 288 0.15 -10.68 -8.40
N VAL A 289 -1.18 -10.71 -8.37
CA VAL A 289 -2.00 -10.65 -7.14
C VAL A 289 -2.58 -12.03 -6.84
N GLY A 290 -2.42 -12.51 -5.59
CA GLY A 290 -2.90 -13.81 -5.16
C GLY A 290 -4.17 -13.84 -4.33
N GLY A 291 -4.58 -12.71 -3.78
CA GLY A 291 -5.77 -12.54 -2.97
C GLY A 291 -6.58 -11.33 -3.43
N TRP A 292 -6.44 -10.20 -2.74
CA TRP A 292 -7.27 -9.02 -2.98
C TRP A 292 -6.46 -7.85 -3.52
N LEU A 293 -7.01 -7.15 -4.51
CA LEU A 293 -6.56 -5.82 -4.87
C LEU A 293 -7.72 -4.85 -4.63
N CYS A 294 -7.59 -3.96 -3.66
CA CYS A 294 -8.66 -3.05 -3.28
C CYS A 294 -8.22 -1.60 -3.42
N VAL A 295 -9.07 -0.78 -4.02
CA VAL A 295 -8.84 0.66 -4.21
C VAL A 295 -9.96 1.43 -3.52
N GLY A 296 -9.59 2.16 -2.46
CA GLY A 296 -10.46 3.10 -1.77
C GLY A 296 -11.45 2.48 -0.80
N ALA A 297 -11.16 1.36 -0.13
CA ALA A 297 -12.16 0.68 0.70
C ALA A 297 -12.75 1.48 1.88
N LYS A 298 -11.93 2.28 2.60
CA LYS A 298 -12.39 3.10 3.75
C LYS A 298 -11.89 4.55 3.74
N GLY A 299 -11.09 4.93 2.75
CA GLY A 299 -10.45 6.24 2.62
C GLY A 299 -9.93 6.38 1.19
N MET A 300 -9.37 7.54 0.84
CA MET A 300 -9.11 7.82 -0.57
C MET A 300 -8.03 6.89 -1.14
N GLY A 301 -8.37 6.16 -2.20
CA GLY A 301 -7.48 5.31 -2.96
C GLY A 301 -7.45 5.75 -4.42
N SER A 302 -6.26 5.96 -4.97
CA SER A 302 -6.08 6.27 -6.39
C SER A 302 -5.15 5.27 -7.03
N PHE A 303 -5.66 4.48 -7.96
CA PHE A 303 -4.86 3.63 -8.82
C PHE A 303 -4.79 4.27 -10.21
N VAL A 304 -3.60 4.71 -10.59
CA VAL A 304 -3.31 5.30 -11.91
C VAL A 304 -2.49 4.31 -12.71
N MET A 305 -2.87 4.08 -13.96
CA MET A 305 -2.19 3.18 -14.86
C MET A 305 -1.96 3.91 -16.18
N ASP A 306 -0.71 4.00 -16.64
CA ASP A 306 -0.39 4.44 -18.01
C ASP A 306 0.50 3.44 -18.77
N GLY A 307 0.66 2.25 -18.20
CA GLY A 307 1.31 1.07 -18.76
C GLY A 307 1.25 -0.12 -17.80
N GLY A 308 1.92 -1.21 -18.14
CA GLY A 308 2.02 -2.40 -17.26
C GLY A 308 0.88 -3.41 -17.40
N THR A 309 0.90 -4.44 -16.55
CA THR A 309 -0.07 -5.54 -16.56
C THR A 309 -0.35 -6.02 -15.14
N ILE A 310 -1.64 -6.20 -14.81
CA ILE A 310 -2.07 -6.85 -13.57
C ILE A 310 -2.56 -8.25 -13.89
N ASN A 311 -2.07 -9.26 -13.17
CA ASN A 311 -2.46 -10.66 -13.30
C ASN A 311 -3.02 -11.18 -11.98
N ALA A 312 -4.08 -11.97 -12.07
CA ALA A 312 -4.49 -12.86 -11.00
C ALA A 312 -3.61 -14.11 -10.97
N THR A 313 -3.22 -14.59 -9.79
CA THR A 313 -2.55 -15.89 -9.64
C THR A 313 -3.50 -17.03 -9.28
N ASP A 314 -4.77 -16.72 -9.01
CA ASP A 314 -5.86 -17.68 -8.77
C ASP A 314 -7.14 -17.23 -9.51
N GLU A 315 -8.16 -18.08 -9.61
CA GLU A 315 -9.41 -17.79 -10.32
C GLU A 315 -10.31 -16.78 -9.57
N ASP A 316 -10.23 -16.74 -8.24
CA ASP A 316 -11.10 -15.93 -7.37
C ASP A 316 -10.52 -14.53 -7.03
N VAL A 317 -9.44 -14.12 -7.69
CA VAL A 317 -8.78 -12.83 -7.42
C VAL A 317 -9.46 -11.73 -8.22
N GLU A 318 -9.91 -10.68 -7.53
CA GLU A 318 -10.54 -9.49 -8.09
C GLU A 318 -9.79 -8.19 -7.74
N LEU A 319 -9.89 -7.20 -8.63
CA LEU A 319 -9.61 -5.80 -8.37
C LEU A 319 -10.92 -5.10 -8.03
N THR A 320 -11.09 -4.68 -6.78
CA THR A 320 -12.31 -3.99 -6.33
C THR A 320 -12.04 -2.51 -6.12
N VAL A 321 -12.80 -1.67 -6.83
CA VAL A 321 -12.76 -0.20 -6.74
C VAL A 321 -14.01 0.30 -6.05
N PHE A 322 -13.87 0.92 -4.89
CA PHE A 322 -14.98 1.49 -4.13
C PHE A 322 -15.27 2.90 -4.62
N ARG A 323 -16.52 3.24 -4.95
CA ARG A 323 -16.82 4.47 -5.69
C ARG A 323 -16.58 5.78 -4.93
N ASP A 324 -16.99 5.84 -3.66
CA ASP A 324 -16.98 7.10 -2.91
C ASP A 324 -15.57 7.55 -2.51
N THR A 325 -14.63 6.62 -2.58
CA THR A 325 -13.32 6.73 -1.99
C THR A 325 -12.23 6.17 -2.90
N GLY A 326 -12.55 5.47 -3.98
CA GLY A 326 -11.62 4.82 -4.89
C GLY A 326 -11.69 5.38 -6.30
N SER A 327 -10.55 5.44 -6.97
CA SER A 327 -10.45 5.86 -8.37
C SER A 327 -9.46 4.96 -9.11
N LEU A 328 -9.86 4.45 -10.27
CA LEU A 328 -9.00 3.74 -11.21
C LEU A 328 -8.93 4.56 -12.50
N THR A 329 -7.74 4.95 -12.97
CA THR A 329 -7.59 5.83 -14.15
C THR A 329 -6.48 5.39 -15.09
N GLY A 330 -6.63 5.76 -16.37
CA GLY A 330 -5.63 5.59 -17.44
C GLY A 330 -5.61 4.20 -18.11
N PRO A 331 -4.75 4.01 -19.15
CA PRO A 331 -4.69 2.78 -19.94
C PRO A 331 -3.87 1.66 -19.28
N GLY A 332 -4.33 0.40 -19.42
CA GLY A 332 -3.54 -0.79 -19.10
C GLY A 332 -4.26 -2.12 -19.33
N THR A 333 -3.55 -3.21 -19.08
CA THR A 333 -4.07 -4.58 -19.28
C THR A 333 -4.38 -5.24 -17.95
N PHE A 334 -5.64 -5.66 -17.80
CA PHE A 334 -6.16 -6.37 -16.64
C PHE A 334 -6.42 -7.83 -17.01
N ASN A 335 -5.55 -8.72 -16.56
CA ASN A 335 -5.78 -10.17 -16.59
C ASN A 335 -6.39 -10.65 -15.26
N ILE A 336 -7.19 -9.78 -14.66
CA ILE A 336 -7.92 -9.92 -13.41
C ILE A 336 -9.31 -9.32 -13.62
N GLU A 337 -10.31 -9.84 -12.93
CA GLU A 337 -11.64 -9.22 -12.93
C GLU A 337 -11.61 -7.91 -12.16
N VAL A 338 -12.26 -6.89 -12.68
CA VAL A 338 -12.36 -5.55 -12.11
C VAL A 338 -13.82 -5.30 -11.73
N ILE A 339 -14.08 -5.24 -10.43
CA ILE A 339 -15.39 -4.95 -9.89
C ILE A 339 -15.38 -3.51 -9.39
N TYR A 340 -16.39 -2.74 -9.77
CA TYR A 340 -16.64 -1.50 -9.08
C TYR A 340 -17.81 -1.68 -8.11
N LYS A 341 -17.60 -1.30 -6.84
CA LYS A 341 -18.58 -1.36 -5.76
C LYS A 341 -18.95 0.03 -5.29
N SER A 342 -20.21 0.25 -4.96
CA SER A 342 -20.74 1.52 -4.44
C SER A 342 -21.44 1.25 -3.12
N GLU A 343 -21.11 1.98 -2.06
CA GLU A 343 -21.89 1.94 -0.80
C GLU A 343 -23.13 2.84 -0.89
N GLU A 344 -23.12 3.83 -1.78
CA GLU A 344 -24.29 4.66 -2.10
C GLU A 344 -24.86 4.31 -3.48
N ILE A 345 -26.08 3.77 -3.54
CA ILE A 345 -26.94 3.94 -4.72
C ILE A 345 -28.29 4.49 -4.27
N TYR A 346 -28.58 5.72 -4.69
CA TYR A 346 -29.92 6.27 -4.74
C TYR A 346 -30.68 5.59 -5.87
N GLY A 347 -31.16 4.41 -5.52
CA GLY A 347 -31.97 3.55 -6.34
C GLY A 347 -32.52 2.46 -5.45
N THR A 348 -33.40 2.81 -4.52
CA THR A 348 -33.76 1.91 -3.43
C THR A 348 -34.47 0.68 -3.96
N TYR A 349 -33.79 -0.47 -3.91
CA TYR A 349 -34.41 -1.75 -3.54
C TYR A 349 -33.90 -2.10 -2.14
N GLY A 350 -34.57 -1.55 -1.11
CA GLY A 350 -34.09 -1.72 0.27
C GLY A 350 -32.67 -1.17 0.49
N ASP A 351 -31.77 -2.02 1.01
CA ASP A 351 -30.38 -1.71 1.38
C ASP A 351 -29.33 -2.33 0.40
N ASP A 352 -29.73 -2.95 -0.72
CA ASP A 352 -28.85 -3.75 -1.60
C ASP A 352 -28.30 -2.96 -2.81
N SER A 353 -27.05 -3.24 -3.23
CA SER A 353 -26.32 -2.50 -4.28
C SER A 353 -26.31 -3.21 -5.65
N ILE A 354 -26.36 -2.43 -6.74
CA ILE A 354 -26.10 -2.90 -8.11
C ILE A 354 -24.59 -2.96 -8.33
N ASP A 355 -24.09 -4.14 -8.72
CA ASP A 355 -22.68 -4.37 -9.04
C ASP A 355 -22.48 -4.46 -10.56
N VAL A 356 -21.39 -3.84 -11.03
CA VAL A 356 -20.94 -3.92 -12.43
C VAL A 356 -19.53 -4.49 -12.46
N ILE A 357 -19.37 -5.56 -13.22
CA ILE A 357 -18.16 -6.37 -13.25
C ILE A 357 -17.56 -6.32 -14.65
N PHE A 358 -16.36 -5.76 -14.74
CA PHE A 358 -15.55 -5.77 -15.95
C PHE A 358 -14.58 -6.95 -15.84
N GLY A 359 -14.73 -7.98 -16.67
CA GLY A 359 -13.83 -9.14 -16.68
C GLY A 359 -12.38 -8.83 -17.14
N ARG A 360 -11.67 -9.87 -17.62
CA ARG A 360 -10.28 -9.75 -18.11
C ARG A 360 -10.22 -9.03 -19.46
N TYR A 361 -10.25 -7.71 -19.43
CA TYR A 361 -10.35 -6.83 -20.60
C TYR A 361 -9.33 -5.69 -20.55
N ASP A 362 -9.19 -4.99 -21.68
CA ASP A 362 -8.36 -3.80 -21.77
C ASP A 362 -9.17 -2.56 -21.35
N LEU A 363 -8.68 -1.87 -20.32
CA LEU A 363 -9.18 -0.56 -19.90
C LEU A 363 -8.27 0.50 -20.54
N TYR A 364 -8.80 1.31 -21.44
CA TYR A 364 -8.01 2.35 -22.13
C TYR A 364 -7.95 3.65 -21.34
N LYS A 365 -8.99 3.91 -20.55
CA LYS A 365 -9.06 5.06 -19.67
C LYS A 365 -9.95 4.69 -18.51
N GLY A 366 -9.36 4.42 -17.35
CA GLY A 366 -10.16 4.20 -16.15
C GLY A 366 -11.09 5.38 -15.84
N GLY A 367 -12.18 5.09 -15.16
CA GLY A 367 -13.30 6.01 -14.95
C GLY A 367 -14.17 5.63 -13.75
N VAL A 368 -15.12 6.49 -13.45
CA VAL A 368 -16.18 6.31 -12.47
C VAL A 368 -17.39 5.75 -13.21
N TYR A 369 -17.82 4.57 -12.80
CA TYR A 369 -19.15 4.08 -13.15
C TYR A 369 -20.18 4.74 -12.24
N ASN A 370 -21.35 5.06 -12.80
CA ASN A 370 -22.47 5.59 -12.04
C ASN A 370 -23.71 4.77 -12.37
N VAL A 371 -24.42 4.34 -11.33
CA VAL A 371 -25.75 3.76 -11.44
C VAL A 371 -26.74 4.80 -10.93
N GLU A 372 -27.72 5.14 -11.76
CA GLU A 372 -28.83 6.03 -11.42
C GLU A 372 -30.14 5.25 -11.62
N GLN A 373 -30.98 5.16 -10.58
CA GLN A 373 -32.31 4.59 -10.76
C GLN A 373 -33.16 5.54 -11.61
N ILE A 374 -33.82 4.99 -12.61
CA ILE A 374 -34.66 5.74 -13.54
C ILE A 374 -36.10 5.24 -13.45
N SER A 375 -37.04 6.03 -13.97
CA SER A 375 -38.41 5.56 -14.10
C SER A 375 -38.52 4.52 -15.22
N PRO A 376 -39.31 3.44 -15.06
CA PRO A 376 -39.58 2.48 -16.14
C PRO A 376 -40.13 3.14 -17.41
N ASP A 377 -40.90 4.23 -17.27
CA ASP A 377 -41.44 5.02 -18.38
C ASP A 377 -40.34 5.59 -19.29
N GLU A 378 -39.10 5.73 -18.80
CA GLU A 378 -37.96 6.17 -19.60
C GLU A 378 -37.49 5.13 -20.62
N LEU A 379 -37.97 3.88 -20.50
CA LEU A 379 -37.75 2.77 -21.43
C LEU A 379 -38.99 2.44 -22.30
N ASP A 380 -40.06 3.25 -22.24
CA ASP A 380 -41.32 3.04 -22.98
C ASP A 380 -41.13 2.87 -24.50
N ASP A 381 -40.11 3.52 -25.07
CA ASP A 381 -39.79 3.46 -26.50
C ASP A 381 -39.35 2.05 -26.95
N CYS A 382 -38.97 1.18 -26.02
CA CYS A 382 -38.55 -0.19 -26.31
C CYS A 382 -39.71 -1.18 -26.47
N ALA A 383 -40.96 -0.78 -26.19
CA ALA A 383 -42.18 -1.56 -26.40
C ALA A 383 -42.16 -2.98 -25.76
N VAL A 384 -41.41 -3.14 -24.67
CA VAL A 384 -41.35 -4.37 -23.86
C VAL A 384 -42.35 -4.24 -22.71
N GLY A 385 -42.96 -5.37 -22.30
CA GLY A 385 -44.18 -5.43 -21.47
C GLY A 385 -44.06 -4.88 -20.03
N ILE A 386 -44.28 -5.74 -19.03
CA ILE A 386 -44.26 -5.33 -17.62
C ILE A 386 -42.81 -5.35 -17.12
N LEU A 387 -42.22 -4.16 -17.03
CA LEU A 387 -40.97 -3.94 -16.31
C LEU A 387 -41.23 -4.07 -14.80
N LEU A 388 -40.21 -4.51 -14.07
CA LEU A 388 -40.20 -4.35 -12.63
C LEU A 388 -39.87 -2.88 -12.33
N ASP A 389 -40.79 -2.19 -11.67
CA ASP A 389 -40.74 -0.77 -11.30
C ASP A 389 -39.45 -0.42 -10.54
N SER A 390 -38.94 -1.36 -9.74
CA SER A 390 -37.72 -1.19 -8.94
C SER A 390 -36.42 -1.45 -9.72
N SER A 391 -36.51 -2.04 -10.91
CA SER A 391 -35.38 -2.65 -11.61
C SER A 391 -34.81 -1.82 -12.76
N ALA A 392 -35.37 -0.64 -13.05
CA ALA A 392 -34.91 0.22 -14.14
C ALA A 392 -33.82 1.18 -13.66
N PHE A 393 -32.67 1.15 -14.32
CA PHE A 393 -31.54 2.01 -13.99
C PHE A 393 -30.69 2.34 -15.22
N ASP A 394 -29.97 3.46 -15.15
CA ASP A 394 -28.94 3.85 -16.11
C ASP A 394 -27.56 3.57 -15.52
N VAL A 395 -26.74 2.82 -16.25
CA VAL A 395 -25.34 2.63 -15.91
C VAL A 395 -24.50 3.40 -16.91
N THR A 396 -23.78 4.38 -16.39
CA THR A 396 -22.79 5.14 -17.15
C THR A 396 -21.39 4.81 -16.68
N PHE A 397 -20.41 4.97 -17.56
CA PHE A 397 -19.01 4.91 -17.21
C PHE A 397 -18.29 6.05 -17.91
N ASP A 398 -17.60 6.89 -17.15
CA ASP A 398 -16.90 8.06 -17.71
C ASP A 398 -15.51 7.71 -18.31
N GLY A 399 -15.15 6.43 -18.28
CA GLY A 399 -13.95 5.86 -18.85
C GLY A 399 -14.14 5.21 -20.23
N GLU A 400 -13.08 4.59 -20.73
CA GLU A 400 -13.07 3.83 -21.99
C GLU A 400 -12.58 2.40 -21.73
N PHE A 401 -13.37 1.41 -22.13
CA PHE A 401 -13.02 -0.02 -22.09
C PHE A 401 -13.40 -0.69 -23.42
N SER A 402 -12.80 -1.84 -23.74
CA SER A 402 -13.31 -2.74 -24.79
C SER A 402 -13.53 -4.13 -24.25
N GLY A 403 -14.71 -4.69 -24.49
CA GLY A 403 -15.08 -6.02 -24.05
C GLY A 403 -16.57 -6.11 -23.75
N GLU A 404 -16.95 -7.16 -23.04
CA GLU A 404 -18.26 -7.30 -22.43
C GLU A 404 -18.13 -7.01 -20.93
N PHE A 405 -19.19 -6.60 -20.26
CA PHE A 405 -19.24 -6.54 -18.80
C PHE A 405 -20.41 -7.39 -18.32
N ALA A 406 -20.29 -7.90 -17.09
CA ALA A 406 -21.39 -8.52 -16.39
C ALA A 406 -22.11 -7.47 -15.54
N ILE A 407 -23.42 -7.58 -15.49
CA ILE A 407 -24.29 -6.76 -14.67
C ILE A 407 -25.07 -7.65 -13.72
N CYS A 408 -25.14 -7.22 -12.46
CA CYS A 408 -25.79 -7.94 -11.37
C CYS A 408 -26.94 -7.08 -10.85
N ILE A 409 -28.17 -7.52 -11.10
CA ILE A 409 -29.38 -6.75 -10.83
C ILE A 409 -30.19 -7.47 -9.75
N PRO A 410 -30.29 -6.91 -8.52
CA PRO A 410 -31.18 -7.48 -7.51
C PRO A 410 -32.65 -7.34 -7.92
N TYR A 411 -33.50 -8.28 -7.51
CA TYR A 411 -34.95 -8.22 -7.75
C TYR A 411 -35.79 -8.48 -6.48
N ASP A 412 -37.03 -7.96 -6.49
CA ASP A 412 -38.01 -8.24 -5.44
C ASP A 412 -38.91 -9.42 -5.78
N GLU A 413 -38.79 -10.50 -5.01
CA GLU A 413 -39.71 -11.65 -5.10
C GLU A 413 -41.19 -11.22 -4.99
N ALA A 414 -41.51 -10.22 -4.16
CA ALA A 414 -42.87 -9.74 -3.98
C ALA A 414 -43.40 -9.03 -5.24
N GLU A 415 -42.53 -8.35 -5.98
CA GLU A 415 -42.89 -7.68 -7.22
C GLU A 415 -43.08 -8.70 -8.35
N VAL A 416 -42.18 -9.68 -8.46
CA VAL A 416 -42.33 -10.82 -9.39
C VAL A 416 -43.63 -11.57 -9.13
N ALA A 417 -43.94 -11.87 -7.86
CA ALA A 417 -45.17 -12.55 -7.46
C ALA A 417 -46.42 -11.71 -7.75
N ALA A 418 -46.36 -10.38 -7.59
CA ALA A 418 -47.46 -9.48 -7.90
C ALA A 418 -47.86 -9.51 -9.39
N LEU A 419 -46.90 -9.85 -10.26
CA LEU A 419 -47.12 -10.04 -11.69
C LEU A 419 -47.66 -11.44 -12.06
N ASN A 420 -47.90 -12.30 -11.06
CA ASN A 420 -48.24 -13.71 -11.23
C ASN A 420 -47.18 -14.46 -12.07
N ALA A 421 -45.92 -14.08 -11.88
CA ALA A 421 -44.76 -14.64 -12.54
C ALA A 421 -43.92 -15.46 -11.56
N ASP A 422 -42.88 -16.12 -12.07
CA ASP A 422 -41.84 -16.76 -11.28
C ASP A 422 -40.45 -16.28 -11.74
N GLU A 423 -39.43 -16.55 -10.93
CA GLU A 423 -38.06 -16.09 -11.14
C GLU A 423 -37.47 -16.63 -12.46
N THR A 424 -38.00 -17.75 -12.98
CA THR A 424 -37.52 -18.33 -14.25
C THR A 424 -37.99 -17.57 -15.48
N SER A 425 -38.91 -16.63 -15.31
CA SER A 425 -39.41 -15.75 -16.37
C SER A 425 -38.73 -14.38 -16.40
N LEU A 426 -37.77 -14.14 -15.50
CA LEU A 426 -37.00 -12.89 -15.48
C LEU A 426 -36.00 -12.86 -16.64
N GLN A 427 -36.01 -11.73 -17.34
CA GLN A 427 -35.09 -11.40 -18.42
C GLN A 427 -34.54 -9.99 -18.23
N VAL A 428 -33.38 -9.71 -18.84
CA VAL A 428 -32.77 -8.38 -18.80
C VAL A 428 -33.02 -7.68 -20.14
N LEU A 429 -33.67 -6.52 -20.06
CA LEU A 429 -33.78 -5.57 -21.16
C LEU A 429 -32.56 -4.64 -21.13
N HIS A 430 -31.92 -4.43 -22.27
CA HIS A 430 -30.78 -3.54 -22.43
C HIS A 430 -31.03 -2.54 -23.56
N GLU A 431 -30.95 -1.25 -23.28
CA GLU A 431 -31.02 -0.22 -24.31
C GLU A 431 -29.65 -0.02 -24.98
N ILE A 432 -29.56 -0.29 -26.28
CA ILE A 432 -28.33 -0.14 -27.08
C ILE A 432 -28.27 1.16 -27.87
N GLY A 433 -29.29 2.00 -27.72
CA GLY A 433 -29.38 3.33 -28.33
C GLY A 433 -30.80 3.88 -28.22
N PRO A 434 -31.03 5.16 -28.54
CA PRO A 434 -32.33 5.80 -28.32
C PRO A 434 -33.50 5.03 -28.93
N GLY A 435 -34.35 4.45 -28.06
CA GLY A 435 -35.53 3.68 -28.45
C GLY A 435 -35.21 2.34 -29.14
N THR A 436 -33.99 1.82 -28.99
CA THR A 436 -33.57 0.52 -29.51
C THR A 436 -33.08 -0.32 -28.34
N CYS A 437 -33.83 -1.37 -28.01
CA CYS A 437 -33.45 -2.32 -26.98
C CYS A 437 -33.21 -3.72 -27.55
N GLU A 438 -32.42 -4.49 -26.82
CA GLU A 438 -32.25 -5.93 -26.96
C GLU A 438 -32.61 -6.64 -25.66
N ILE A 439 -32.97 -7.91 -25.77
CA ILE A 439 -33.08 -8.81 -24.61
C ILE A 439 -31.76 -9.57 -24.55
N LEU A 440 -31.09 -9.57 -23.40
CA LEU A 440 -29.83 -10.28 -23.25
C LEU A 440 -30.08 -11.80 -23.37
N GLU A 441 -29.29 -12.49 -24.19
CA GLU A 441 -29.52 -13.92 -24.49
C GLU A 441 -29.06 -14.87 -23.37
N ASP A 442 -28.04 -14.45 -22.59
CA ASP A 442 -27.38 -15.28 -21.57
C ASP A 442 -27.62 -14.71 -20.15
N VAL A 443 -28.89 -14.72 -19.73
CA VAL A 443 -29.30 -14.29 -18.39
C VAL A 443 -29.29 -15.47 -17.42
N TYR A 444 -28.71 -15.28 -16.23
CA TYR A 444 -28.70 -16.24 -15.14
C TYR A 444 -29.40 -15.65 -13.91
N VAL A 445 -30.37 -16.36 -13.35
CA VAL A 445 -31.10 -15.94 -12.15
C VAL A 445 -30.62 -16.77 -10.97
N ASP A 446 -30.04 -16.10 -9.97
CA ASP A 446 -29.71 -16.69 -8.68
C ASP A 446 -30.84 -16.41 -7.69
N THR A 447 -31.62 -17.45 -7.40
CA THR A 447 -32.76 -17.36 -6.48
C THR A 447 -32.37 -17.45 -5.01
N ASP A 448 -31.12 -17.86 -4.69
CA ASP A 448 -30.65 -17.89 -3.31
C ASP A 448 -30.20 -16.48 -2.87
N GLU A 449 -29.66 -15.69 -3.81
CA GLU A 449 -29.22 -14.31 -3.60
C GLU A 449 -30.23 -13.25 -4.09
N ASN A 450 -31.28 -13.66 -4.80
CA ASN A 450 -32.26 -12.76 -5.45
C ASN A 450 -31.61 -11.77 -6.43
N VAL A 451 -30.70 -12.27 -7.26
CA VAL A 451 -29.95 -11.48 -8.25
C VAL A 451 -30.10 -12.08 -9.65
N VAL A 452 -30.25 -11.22 -10.64
CA VAL A 452 -30.17 -11.56 -12.07
C VAL A 452 -28.84 -11.08 -12.64
N TYR A 453 -28.10 -12.00 -13.23
CA TYR A 453 -26.85 -11.76 -13.92
C TYR A 453 -27.07 -11.69 -15.43
N GLY A 454 -26.48 -10.70 -16.09
CA GLY A 454 -26.48 -10.58 -17.55
C GLY A 454 -25.14 -10.09 -18.08
N LYS A 455 -24.89 -10.26 -19.38
CA LYS A 455 -23.71 -9.70 -20.06
C LYS A 455 -24.12 -8.74 -21.16
N ALA A 456 -23.48 -7.59 -21.21
CA ALA A 456 -23.76 -6.56 -22.20
C ALA A 456 -22.48 -5.99 -22.81
N GLY A 457 -22.60 -5.53 -24.06
CA GLY A 457 -21.50 -4.94 -24.83
C GLY A 457 -21.35 -3.42 -24.68
N SER A 458 -22.31 -2.75 -24.04
CA SER A 458 -22.29 -1.30 -23.79
C SER A 458 -22.98 -0.96 -22.48
N LEU A 459 -22.44 0.00 -21.71
CA LEU A 459 -23.12 0.52 -20.53
C LEU A 459 -24.15 1.56 -20.98
N SER A 460 -25.40 1.37 -20.57
CA SER A 460 -26.53 2.24 -20.85
C SER A 460 -27.67 1.91 -19.86
N ARG A 461 -28.92 1.96 -20.31
CA ARG A 461 -30.09 1.68 -19.48
C ARG A 461 -30.45 0.20 -19.50
N PHE A 462 -30.76 -0.33 -18.32
CA PHE A 462 -31.16 -1.72 -18.12
C PHE A 462 -32.44 -1.77 -17.29
N ALA A 463 -33.21 -2.83 -17.49
CA ALA A 463 -34.34 -3.16 -16.64
C ALA A 463 -34.59 -4.67 -16.61
N LEU A 464 -35.15 -5.17 -15.51
CA LEU A 464 -35.72 -6.50 -15.47
C LEU A 464 -37.16 -6.46 -15.97
N PHE A 465 -37.53 -7.49 -16.72
CA PHE A 465 -38.91 -7.69 -17.15
C PHE A 465 -39.29 -9.16 -17.10
N VAL A 466 -40.59 -9.40 -17.06
CA VAL A 466 -41.16 -10.74 -17.06
C VAL A 466 -41.52 -11.18 -18.48
N GLU A 467 -40.86 -12.22 -18.98
CA GLU A 467 -41.15 -12.81 -20.28
C GLU A 467 -42.51 -13.53 -20.27
N GLY A 468 -43.32 -13.30 -21.31
CA GLY A 468 -44.59 -14.02 -21.51
C GLY A 468 -45.82 -13.37 -20.84
N VAL A 469 -45.66 -12.35 -20.00
CA VAL A 469 -46.79 -11.54 -19.52
C VAL A 469 -47.11 -10.45 -20.53
N TRP A 470 -47.80 -10.83 -21.60
CA TRP A 470 -48.51 -9.85 -22.41
C TRP A 470 -49.60 -9.26 -21.52
N SER A 471 -49.59 -7.95 -21.29
CA SER A 471 -50.65 -7.33 -20.49
C SER A 471 -52.02 -7.73 -21.07
N PRO A 472 -53.06 -7.92 -20.23
CA PRO A 472 -54.41 -8.17 -20.72
C PRO A 472 -54.87 -7.13 -21.77
N ASP A 473 -54.34 -5.90 -21.68
CA ASP A 473 -54.65 -4.80 -22.59
C ASP A 473 -53.97 -4.96 -23.97
N THR A 474 -52.76 -5.52 -24.04
CA THR A 474 -52.07 -5.81 -25.31
C THR A 474 -52.68 -7.03 -26.03
N LEU A 475 -53.16 -8.02 -25.28
CA LEU A 475 -53.92 -9.15 -25.84
C LEU A 475 -55.26 -8.69 -26.45
N LEU A 476 -55.90 -7.70 -25.81
CA LEU A 476 -57.16 -7.11 -26.28
C LEU A 476 -56.97 -6.21 -27.52
N ALA A 477 -55.81 -5.56 -27.66
CA ALA A 477 -55.45 -4.79 -28.85
C ALA A 477 -55.12 -5.70 -30.05
N ALA A 478 -54.43 -6.82 -29.83
CA ALA A 478 -54.11 -7.80 -30.87
C ALA A 478 -55.36 -8.60 -31.34
N LEU A 479 -56.32 -8.88 -30.46
CA LEU A 479 -57.60 -9.53 -30.80
C LEU A 479 -58.59 -8.62 -31.55
N ARG A 480 -58.41 -7.29 -31.51
CA ARG A 480 -59.22 -6.33 -32.28
C ARG A 480 -58.68 -6.04 -33.67
N ALA A 481 -57.49 -6.55 -34.00
CA ALA A 481 -56.82 -6.34 -35.29
C ALA A 481 -56.97 -7.53 -36.27
N TYR A 482 -57.81 -8.52 -35.97
CA TYR A 482 -58.20 -9.61 -36.89
C TYR A 482 -59.71 -9.61 -37.19
#